data_AF-A0A315TZ96-F1
#
_entry.id   AF-A0A315TZ96-F1
#
_cell.length_a   1.000
_cell.length_b   1.000
_cell.length_c   1.000
_cell.angle_alpha   90.00
_cell.angle_beta   90.00
_cell.angle_gamma   90.00
#
_symmetry.space_group_name_H-M   'P 1'
#
loop_
_entity.id
_entity.type
_entity.pdbx_description
1 polymer ?
#
loop_
_entity_poly.entity_id
_entity_poly.type
_entity_poly.pdbx_seq_one_letter_code
_entity_poly.pdbx_strand_id
1 'polypeptide(L)'
;MNTKFRRTRDASGLPARASGARDFVTVDDSGDFSYHRSEEELMAAFEYVGEATCIIDRSGSSYRLVLDSNRHMVLGPALGPVEFHWLRHAWLDAQKAHPDEHRLRRFYPATRGEVVTALFEILALERGTPPARGAWSLDIAGSASLPSNLEEIDRRLAQQKPLERIHVKDPFGHIYRPARYHKHWYLPAAAGSILYVEVPAPFTVH
;
A
#
# COMPACT_ATOMS: atom_id res chain seq x y z
N MET A 1 -7.87 -61.48 -6.31
CA MET A 1 -9.05 -60.63 -6.02
C MET A 1 -8.86 -59.95 -4.67
N ASN A 2 -8.92 -58.62 -4.67
CA ASN A 2 -9.11 -57.67 -3.56
C ASN A 2 -8.08 -57.54 -2.42
N THR A 3 -7.20 -56.57 -2.67
CA THR A 3 -6.52 -55.62 -1.77
C THR A 3 -7.44 -54.94 -0.75
N LYS A 4 -6.95 -54.74 0.49
CA LYS A 4 -7.13 -53.48 1.24
C LYS A 4 -5.88 -53.19 2.09
N PHE A 5 -5.15 -52.17 1.66
CA PHE A 5 -3.98 -51.61 2.33
C PHE A 5 -4.36 -50.89 3.63
N ARG A 6 -3.49 -51.06 4.62
CA ARG A 6 -3.32 -50.25 5.82
C ARG A 6 -3.46 -48.76 5.47
N ARG A 7 -4.40 -48.04 6.10
CA ARG A 7 -4.39 -46.57 6.11
C ARG A 7 -3.24 -46.11 6.99
N THR A 8 -2.11 -45.87 6.37
CA THR A 8 -1.02 -45.07 6.92
C THR A 8 -1.52 -43.64 7.09
N ARG A 9 -1.21 -43.07 8.24
CA ARG A 9 -1.46 -41.69 8.63
C ARG A 9 -0.56 -40.79 7.77
N ASP A 10 -1.06 -40.27 6.66
CA ASP A 10 -0.39 -39.19 5.95
C ASP A 10 -0.71 -37.87 6.64
N ALA A 11 0.20 -37.48 7.52
CA ALA A 11 0.42 -36.10 7.89
C ALA A 11 1.15 -35.40 6.73
N SER A 12 0.41 -35.00 5.70
CA SER A 12 0.87 -34.03 4.70
C SER A 12 0.24 -32.68 5.10
N GLY A 13 1.00 -31.68 5.55
CA GLY A 13 2.03 -31.04 4.74
C GLY A 13 1.47 -29.93 3.84
N LEU A 14 0.27 -29.42 4.12
CA LEU A 14 -0.29 -28.22 3.50
C LEU A 14 -0.36 -27.11 4.55
N PRO A 15 0.20 -25.91 4.30
CA PRO A 15 -0.05 -24.77 5.18
C PRO A 15 -1.56 -24.50 5.23
N ALA A 16 -2.05 -24.25 6.44
CA ALA A 16 -3.43 -23.94 6.71
C ALA A 16 -3.95 -22.86 5.74
N ARG A 17 -5.18 -23.02 5.24
CA ARG A 17 -5.89 -21.96 4.53
C ARG A 17 -5.81 -20.68 5.37
N ALA A 18 -5.25 -19.61 4.81
CA ALA A 18 -5.28 -18.27 5.40
C ALA A 18 -6.73 -17.79 5.49
N SER A 19 -7.38 -18.10 6.61
CA SER A 19 -8.60 -17.48 7.07
C SER A 19 -8.23 -16.71 8.33
N GLY A 20 -8.19 -15.38 8.28
CA GLY A 20 -8.19 -14.61 9.53
C GLY A 20 -7.53 -13.23 9.57
N ALA A 21 -6.90 -12.73 8.51
CA ALA A 21 -6.47 -11.33 8.48
C ALA A 21 -6.89 -10.73 7.14
N ARG A 22 -8.02 -10.02 7.14
CA ARG A 22 -8.40 -9.09 6.07
C ARG A 22 -7.85 -7.75 6.49
N ASP A 23 -6.87 -7.25 5.75
CA ASP A 23 -6.52 -5.84 5.79
C ASP A 23 -7.54 -5.06 4.95
N PHE A 24 -7.69 -3.79 5.30
CA PHE A 24 -8.67 -2.89 4.73
C PHE A 24 -8.01 -1.57 4.36
N VAL A 25 -8.52 -0.97 3.29
CA VAL A 25 -8.26 0.42 2.95
C VAL A 25 -9.55 1.20 3.12
N THR A 26 -9.47 2.36 3.76
CA THR A 26 -10.61 3.27 3.89
C THR A 26 -10.39 4.54 3.13
N VAL A 27 -11.49 5.08 2.60
CA VAL A 27 -11.60 6.45 2.12
C VAL A 27 -12.51 7.18 3.10
N ASP A 28 -11.99 8.20 3.77
CA ASP A 28 -12.79 9.00 4.71
C ASP A 28 -13.66 10.05 3.98
N ASP A 29 -14.35 10.89 4.73
CA ASP A 29 -15.20 11.97 4.19
C ASP A 29 -14.41 13.15 3.60
N SER A 30 -13.13 13.30 3.99
CA SER A 30 -12.18 14.23 3.38
C SER A 30 -11.59 13.72 2.06
N GLY A 31 -11.74 12.42 1.79
CA GLY A 31 -11.19 11.74 0.63
C GLY A 31 -9.77 11.21 0.83
N ASP A 32 -9.26 11.19 2.08
CA ASP A 32 -7.96 10.59 2.37
C ASP A 32 -8.05 9.06 2.51
N PHE A 33 -6.95 8.41 2.19
CA PHE A 33 -6.82 6.96 2.21
C PHE A 33 -6.01 6.50 3.41
N SER A 34 -6.58 5.58 4.19
CA SER A 34 -5.89 4.95 5.32
C SER A 34 -5.88 3.43 5.20
N TYR A 35 -4.83 2.80 5.76
CA TYR A 35 -4.64 1.35 5.74
C TYR A 35 -4.74 0.76 7.14
N HIS A 36 -5.49 -0.33 7.25
CA HIS A 36 -5.80 -1.02 8.49
C HIS A 36 -5.48 -2.50 8.32
N ARG A 37 -4.70 -3.09 9.21
CA ARG A 37 -4.23 -4.49 9.06
C ARG A 37 -5.29 -5.51 9.44
N SER A 38 -6.31 -5.09 10.16
CA SER A 38 -7.38 -5.94 10.63
C SER A 38 -8.68 -5.16 10.79
N GLU A 39 -9.78 -5.88 11.00
CA GLU A 39 -11.08 -5.27 11.29
C GLU A 39 -11.04 -4.53 12.63
N GLU A 40 -10.26 -4.99 13.61
CA GLU A 40 -10.10 -4.32 14.89
C GLU A 40 -9.38 -2.97 14.76
N GLU A 41 -8.29 -2.90 13.99
CA GLU A 41 -7.62 -1.61 13.69
C GLU A 41 -8.58 -0.67 12.95
N LEU A 42 -9.35 -1.21 12.00
CA LEU A 42 -10.36 -0.46 11.25
C LEU A 42 -11.45 0.11 12.18
N MET A 43 -12.05 -0.71 13.05
CA MET A 43 -13.10 -0.24 13.97
C MET A 43 -12.57 0.77 14.98
N ALA A 44 -11.30 0.66 15.39
CA ALA A 44 -10.67 1.59 16.31
C ALA A 44 -10.35 2.97 15.69
N ALA A 45 -10.33 3.06 14.35
CA ALA A 45 -10.01 4.28 13.63
C ALA A 45 -11.19 5.25 13.45
N PHE A 46 -12.43 4.81 13.70
CA PHE A 46 -13.63 5.59 13.45
C PHE A 46 -14.50 5.71 14.71
N GLU A 47 -15.09 6.89 14.90
CA GLU A 47 -16.06 7.15 15.97
C GLU A 47 -17.50 6.97 15.47
N TYR A 48 -17.76 7.29 14.19
CA TYR A 48 -19.11 7.26 13.62
C TYR A 48 -19.14 6.57 12.24
N VAL A 49 -20.30 5.95 11.94
CA VAL A 49 -20.51 5.22 10.67
C VAL A 49 -20.34 6.07 9.41
N GLY A 50 -20.50 7.39 9.51
CA GLY A 50 -20.44 8.32 8.39
C GLY A 50 -19.04 8.82 8.04
N GLU A 51 -18.05 8.56 8.88
CA GLU A 51 -16.66 9.03 8.66
C GLU A 51 -15.96 8.23 7.56
N ALA A 52 -16.31 6.95 7.39
CA ALA A 52 -15.78 6.12 6.31
C ALA A 52 -16.73 6.13 5.09
N THR A 53 -16.38 6.90 4.05
CA THR A 53 -17.11 6.95 2.78
C THR A 53 -17.06 5.60 2.05
N CYS A 54 -15.92 4.91 2.09
CA CYS A 54 -15.76 3.59 1.49
C CYS A 54 -14.72 2.76 2.25
N ILE A 55 -15.01 1.47 2.45
CA ILE A 55 -14.04 0.50 2.98
C ILE A 55 -13.83 -0.56 1.91
N ILE A 56 -12.58 -0.94 1.64
CA ILE A 56 -12.20 -1.85 0.56
C ILE A 56 -11.32 -2.95 1.15
N ASP A 57 -11.57 -4.21 0.79
CA ASP A 57 -10.65 -5.33 1.10
C ASP A 57 -9.73 -5.68 -0.08
N ARG A 58 -8.77 -6.58 0.14
CA ARG A 58 -7.85 -7.04 -0.93
C ARG A 58 -8.51 -7.70 -2.13
N SER A 59 -9.75 -8.17 -2.02
CA SER A 59 -10.49 -8.70 -3.18
C SER A 59 -11.08 -7.58 -4.04
N GLY A 60 -11.00 -6.33 -3.58
CA GLY A 60 -11.66 -5.18 -4.20
C GLY A 60 -13.15 -5.12 -3.87
N SER A 61 -13.60 -5.82 -2.83
CA SER A 61 -14.98 -5.73 -2.35
C SER A 61 -15.13 -4.49 -1.47
N SER A 62 -16.22 -3.75 -1.67
CA SER A 62 -16.56 -2.57 -0.88
C SER A 62 -17.48 -2.91 0.28
N TYR A 63 -17.31 -2.18 1.36
CA TYR A 63 -18.05 -2.29 2.62
C TYR A 63 -18.36 -0.88 3.13
N ARG A 64 -19.22 -0.82 4.16
CA ARG A 64 -19.53 0.40 4.90
C ARG A 64 -19.66 0.07 6.38
N LEU A 65 -19.46 1.06 7.25
CA LEU A 65 -19.79 0.93 8.66
C LEU A 65 -21.31 1.02 8.83
N VAL A 66 -21.85 0.21 9.74
CA VAL A 66 -23.28 0.23 10.10
C VAL A 66 -23.43 0.08 11.61
N LEU A 67 -24.59 0.46 12.13
CA LEU A 67 -24.97 0.12 13.50
C LEU A 67 -25.70 -1.22 13.52
N ASP A 68 -25.30 -2.11 14.42
CA ASP A 68 -26.03 -3.34 14.70
C ASP A 68 -27.34 -3.05 15.49
N SER A 69 -28.09 -4.11 15.82
CA SER A 69 -29.33 -3.97 16.61
C SER A 69 -29.12 -3.38 18.01
N ASN A 70 -27.90 -3.44 18.54
CA ASN A 70 -27.53 -2.91 19.85
C ASN A 70 -26.89 -1.50 19.75
N ARG A 71 -26.88 -0.89 18.56
CA ARG A 71 -26.23 0.39 18.27
C ARG A 71 -24.70 0.36 18.42
N HIS A 72 -24.08 -0.81 18.28
CA HIS A 72 -22.64 -0.90 18.12
C HIS A 72 -22.26 -0.72 16.67
N MET A 73 -21.17 0.00 16.42
CA MET A 73 -20.58 0.12 15.11
C MET A 73 -19.92 -1.20 14.71
N VAL A 74 -20.27 -1.68 13.52
CA VAL A 74 -19.74 -2.93 12.94
C VAL A 74 -19.45 -2.74 11.46
N LEU A 75 -18.59 -3.58 10.91
CA LEU A 75 -18.42 -3.69 9.47
C LEU A 75 -19.67 -4.32 8.85
N GLY A 76 -20.33 -3.59 7.95
CA GLY A 76 -21.50 -4.09 7.23
C GLY A 76 -21.18 -5.23 6.25
N PRO A 77 -22.19 -5.85 5.63
CA PRO A 77 -21.97 -6.84 4.60
C PRO A 77 -21.26 -6.23 3.38
N ALA A 78 -20.57 -7.08 2.62
CA ALA A 78 -19.99 -6.68 1.33
C ALA A 78 -21.09 -6.16 0.39
N LEU A 79 -20.85 -4.98 -0.20
CA LEU A 79 -21.77 -4.31 -1.13
C LEU A 79 -21.52 -4.72 -2.58
N GLY A 80 -20.44 -5.46 -2.83
CA GLY A 80 -19.99 -5.87 -4.17
C GLY A 80 -18.63 -5.24 -4.50
N PRO A 81 -18.19 -5.33 -5.76
CA PRO A 81 -16.92 -4.75 -6.15
C PRO A 81 -16.93 -3.22 -6.10
N VAL A 82 -15.82 -2.62 -5.67
CA VAL A 82 -15.62 -1.17 -5.73
C VAL A 82 -15.66 -0.68 -7.19
N GLU A 83 -16.27 0.49 -7.40
CA GLU A 83 -16.31 1.12 -8.71
C GLU A 83 -14.90 1.63 -9.08
N PHE A 84 -14.40 1.17 -10.22
CA PHE A 84 -13.02 1.32 -10.62
C PHE A 84 -12.65 2.76 -10.97
N HIS A 85 -13.50 3.46 -11.72
CA HIS A 85 -13.22 4.82 -12.16
C HIS A 85 -13.20 5.78 -10.98
N TRP A 86 -14.17 5.64 -10.08
CA TRP A 86 -14.24 6.38 -8.83
C TRP A 86 -13.00 6.14 -7.98
N LEU A 87 -12.61 4.89 -7.72
CA LEU A 87 -11.44 4.58 -6.89
C LEU A 87 -10.16 5.18 -7.48
N ARG A 88 -10.02 5.10 -8.80
CA ARG A 88 -8.93 5.72 -9.54
C ARG A 88 -8.89 7.24 -9.36
N HIS A 89 -10.02 7.92 -9.57
CA HIS A 89 -10.07 9.36 -9.42
C HIS A 89 -9.80 9.80 -7.98
N ALA A 90 -10.46 9.15 -7.02
CA ALA A 90 -10.25 9.41 -5.59
C ALA A 90 -8.78 9.24 -5.19
N TRP A 91 -8.12 8.17 -5.66
CA TRP A 91 -6.70 7.96 -5.36
C TRP A 91 -5.80 9.06 -5.95
N LEU A 92 -6.03 9.48 -7.20
CA LEU A 92 -5.28 10.59 -7.81
C LEU A 92 -5.49 11.91 -7.07
N ASP A 93 -6.71 12.17 -6.62
CA ASP A 93 -7.05 13.39 -5.91
C ASP A 93 -6.39 13.41 -4.52
N ALA A 94 -6.45 12.31 -3.77
CA ALA A 94 -5.73 12.16 -2.49
C ALA A 94 -4.22 12.36 -2.66
N GLN A 95 -3.65 11.72 -3.68
CA GLN A 95 -2.24 11.86 -4.06
C GLN A 95 -1.83 13.30 -4.34
N LYS A 96 -2.70 14.09 -4.96
CA LYS A 96 -2.47 15.50 -5.29
C LYS A 96 -2.67 16.42 -4.09
N ALA A 97 -3.68 16.15 -3.25
CA ALA A 97 -4.00 16.94 -2.07
C ALA A 97 -2.96 16.75 -0.95
N HIS A 98 -2.49 15.51 -0.76
CA HIS A 98 -1.57 15.11 0.32
C HIS A 98 -0.29 14.46 -0.24
N PRO A 99 0.55 15.20 -1.00
CA PRO A 99 1.74 14.64 -1.63
C PRO A 99 2.82 14.19 -0.63
N ASP A 100 2.78 14.70 0.60
CA ASP A 100 3.70 14.34 1.68
C ASP A 100 3.31 13.04 2.37
N GLU A 101 2.03 12.66 2.28
CA GLU A 101 1.50 11.41 2.85
C GLU A 101 1.48 10.29 1.82
N HIS A 102 1.27 10.63 0.55
CA HIS A 102 1.26 9.71 -0.59
C HIS A 102 2.45 10.00 -1.49
N ARG A 103 3.63 9.48 -1.14
CA ARG A 103 4.92 9.84 -1.75
C ARG A 103 5.33 8.90 -2.87
N LEU A 104 4.83 7.67 -2.86
CA LEU A 104 5.06 6.67 -3.90
C LEU A 104 4.11 6.91 -5.08
N ARG A 105 4.67 7.21 -6.26
CA ARG A 105 3.94 7.44 -7.51
C ARG A 105 4.16 6.27 -8.46
N ARG A 106 3.28 5.28 -8.39
CA ARG A 106 3.31 4.13 -9.29
C ARG A 106 2.71 4.44 -10.66
N PHE A 107 3.08 3.65 -11.67
CA PHE A 107 2.39 3.63 -12.94
C PHE A 107 0.92 3.32 -12.73
N TYR A 108 0.09 4.04 -13.46
CA TYR A 108 -1.34 3.94 -13.29
C TYR A 108 -1.84 2.57 -13.80
N PRO A 109 -2.38 1.70 -12.94
CA PRO A 109 -2.71 0.35 -13.37
C PRO A 109 -3.91 0.31 -14.33
N ALA A 110 -3.95 -0.69 -15.21
CA ALA A 110 -4.95 -0.77 -16.28
C ALA A 110 -6.24 -1.45 -15.82
N THR A 111 -6.17 -2.28 -14.79
CA THR A 111 -7.29 -3.08 -14.30
C THR A 111 -7.65 -2.77 -12.84
N ARG A 112 -8.89 -3.11 -12.45
CA ARG A 112 -9.35 -2.98 -11.06
C ARG A 112 -8.48 -3.74 -10.08
N GLY A 113 -8.11 -4.98 -10.42
CA GLY A 113 -7.28 -5.82 -9.56
C GLY A 113 -5.93 -5.17 -9.31
N GLU A 114 -5.28 -4.67 -10.36
CA GLU A 114 -3.98 -4.01 -10.21
C GLU A 114 -4.07 -2.68 -9.44
N VAL A 115 -5.16 -1.90 -9.59
CA VAL A 115 -5.38 -0.70 -8.77
C VAL A 115 -5.51 -1.05 -7.30
N VAL A 116 -6.32 -2.05 -6.96
CA VAL A 116 -6.47 -2.49 -5.57
C VAL A 116 -5.14 -3.02 -5.02
N THR A 117 -4.44 -3.87 -5.77
CA THR A 117 -3.12 -4.36 -5.36
C THR A 117 -2.14 -3.22 -5.15
N ALA A 118 -2.01 -2.30 -6.10
CA ALA A 118 -1.10 -1.17 -5.99
C ALA A 118 -1.44 -0.27 -4.80
N LEU A 119 -2.73 0.00 -4.56
CA LEU A 119 -3.18 0.80 -3.43
C LEU A 119 -2.79 0.19 -2.09
N PHE A 120 -3.07 -1.11 -1.90
CA PHE A 120 -2.73 -1.82 -0.67
C PHE A 120 -1.22 -1.86 -0.44
N GLU A 121 -0.44 -2.11 -1.50
CA GLU A 121 1.02 -2.13 -1.39
C GLU A 121 1.60 -0.76 -1.05
N ILE A 122 1.16 0.30 -1.74
CA ILE A 122 1.62 1.68 -1.47
C ILE A 122 1.31 2.06 -0.02
N LEU A 123 0.05 1.90 0.41
CA LEU A 123 -0.34 2.31 1.76
C LEU A 123 0.33 1.44 2.84
N ALA A 124 0.58 0.15 2.57
CA ALA A 124 1.34 -0.69 3.48
C ALA A 124 2.81 -0.25 3.61
N LEU A 125 3.41 0.29 2.55
CA LEU A 125 4.77 0.84 2.58
C LEU A 125 4.85 2.21 3.27
N GLU A 126 3.83 3.03 3.12
CA GLU A 126 3.79 4.40 3.66
C GLU A 126 3.31 4.48 5.11
N ARG A 127 2.29 3.70 5.45
CA ARG A 127 1.59 3.75 6.76
C ARG A 127 1.59 2.41 7.50
N GLY A 128 1.97 1.33 6.83
CA GLY A 128 1.96 -0.02 7.40
C GLY A 128 3.15 -0.33 8.32
N THR A 129 3.29 -1.60 8.71
CA THR A 129 4.46 -2.02 9.49
C THR A 129 5.67 -1.98 8.57
N PRO A 130 6.81 -1.42 8.99
CA PRO A 130 8.02 -1.48 8.20
C PRO A 130 8.31 -2.94 7.78
N PRO A 131 8.64 -3.17 6.50
CA PRO A 131 8.97 -4.50 6.03
C PRO A 131 10.21 -5.03 6.76
N ALA A 132 10.52 -6.32 6.57
CA ALA A 132 11.75 -6.90 7.09
C ALA A 132 12.97 -6.02 6.72
N ARG A 133 13.96 -5.92 7.62
CA ARG A 133 15.15 -5.10 7.37
C ARG A 133 15.81 -5.54 6.06
N GLY A 134 16.16 -4.55 5.24
CA GLY A 134 16.79 -4.76 3.94
C GLY A 134 15.85 -5.25 2.83
N ALA A 135 14.54 -5.19 3.05
CA ALA A 135 13.56 -5.37 1.97
C ALA A 135 13.55 -4.20 0.97
N TRP A 136 13.98 -3.02 1.39
CA TRP A 136 14.25 -1.91 0.49
C TRP A 136 15.69 -1.99 -0.03
N SER A 137 15.89 -1.58 -1.27
CA SER A 137 17.23 -1.37 -1.85
C SER A 137 17.37 0.07 -2.33
N LEU A 138 18.52 0.67 -2.07
CA LEU A 138 18.88 2.01 -2.50
C LEU A 138 20.23 1.94 -3.21
N ASP A 139 20.23 2.24 -4.51
CA ASP A 139 21.43 2.39 -5.34
C ASP A 139 21.73 3.88 -5.51
N ILE A 140 22.91 4.29 -5.04
CA ILE A 140 23.48 5.62 -5.29
C ILE A 140 24.74 5.42 -6.14
N ALA A 141 24.63 5.72 -7.43
CA ALA A 141 25.75 5.67 -8.38
C ALA A 141 26.55 4.34 -8.35
N GLY A 142 25.85 3.20 -8.28
CA GLY A 142 26.42 1.85 -8.24
C GLY A 142 26.75 1.35 -6.84
N SER A 143 26.54 2.16 -5.80
CA SER A 143 26.67 1.74 -4.40
C SER A 143 25.31 1.34 -3.86
N ALA A 144 25.06 0.04 -3.82
CA ALA A 144 23.83 -0.54 -3.29
C ALA A 144 23.85 -0.61 -1.76
N SER A 145 22.73 -0.24 -1.15
CA SER A 145 22.51 -0.31 0.28
C SER A 145 21.09 -0.78 0.59
N LEU A 146 20.86 -1.24 1.82
CA LEU A 146 19.63 -1.92 2.23
C LEU A 146 18.94 -1.17 3.38
N PRO A 147 18.26 -0.03 3.12
CA PRO A 147 17.55 0.71 4.15
C PRO A 147 16.34 -0.07 4.69
N SER A 148 15.84 0.34 5.85
CA SER A 148 14.71 -0.32 6.51
C SER A 148 13.35 0.28 6.13
N ASN A 149 13.30 1.57 5.77
CA ASN A 149 12.08 2.32 5.47
C ASN A 149 12.36 3.60 4.65
N LEU A 150 11.28 4.30 4.27
CA LEU A 150 11.35 5.56 3.50
C LEU A 150 12.03 6.69 4.28
N GLU A 151 11.86 6.79 5.59
CA GLU A 151 12.50 7.83 6.39
C GLU A 151 14.03 7.68 6.41
N GLU A 152 14.53 6.44 6.43
CA GLU A 152 15.96 6.18 6.31
C GLU A 152 16.48 6.53 4.92
N ILE A 153 15.71 6.23 3.87
CA ILE A 153 16.05 6.64 2.50
C ILE A 153 16.13 8.17 2.43
N ASP A 154 15.14 8.90 2.96
CA ASP A 154 15.13 10.36 2.97
C ASP A 154 16.35 10.96 3.64
N ARG A 155 16.71 10.46 4.84
CA ARG A 155 17.91 10.93 5.54
C ARG A 155 19.17 10.75 4.70
N ARG A 156 19.27 9.64 3.97
CA ARG A 156 20.41 9.38 3.07
C ARG A 156 20.39 10.28 1.83
N LEU A 157 19.21 10.61 1.32
CA LEU A 157 19.03 11.44 0.13
C LEU A 157 19.04 12.95 0.39
N ALA A 158 18.84 13.38 1.64
CA ALA A 158 18.73 14.79 2.02
C ALA A 158 19.87 15.65 1.46
N GLN A 159 21.10 15.14 1.52
CA GLN A 159 22.31 15.86 1.07
C GLN A 159 22.76 15.50 -0.35
N GLN A 160 22.11 14.54 -1.02
CA GLN A 160 22.53 14.06 -2.34
C GLN A 160 22.05 14.98 -3.46
N LYS A 161 22.97 15.41 -4.32
CA LYS A 161 22.69 16.11 -5.58
C LYS A 161 23.72 15.66 -6.62
N PRO A 162 23.34 15.22 -7.83
CA PRO A 162 21.99 15.01 -8.40
C PRO A 162 21.22 13.79 -7.85
N LEU A 163 19.89 13.73 -8.01
CA LEU A 163 19.04 12.56 -7.65
C LEU A 163 18.71 11.67 -8.86
N GLU A 164 18.99 12.12 -10.08
CA GLU A 164 18.56 11.53 -11.35
C GLU A 164 19.14 10.14 -11.60
N ARG A 165 20.25 9.80 -10.95
CA ARG A 165 20.96 8.50 -11.05
C ARG A 165 20.68 7.56 -9.89
N ILE A 166 19.79 7.96 -8.97
CA ILE A 166 19.47 7.19 -7.78
C ILE A 166 18.25 6.32 -8.07
N HIS A 167 18.35 5.05 -7.67
CA HIS A 167 17.25 4.11 -7.78
C HIS A 167 16.89 3.55 -6.40
N VAL A 168 15.61 3.52 -6.12
CA VAL A 168 15.05 2.92 -4.90
C VAL A 168 14.18 1.75 -5.33
N LYS A 169 14.40 0.56 -4.78
CA LYS A 169 13.56 -0.60 -5.01
C LYS A 169 12.77 -0.93 -3.74
N ASP A 170 11.45 -1.07 -3.87
CA ASP A 170 10.59 -1.45 -2.76
C ASP A 170 10.54 -2.98 -2.54
N PRO A 171 9.99 -3.46 -1.41
CA PRO A 171 9.84 -4.88 -1.11
C PRO A 171 9.01 -5.68 -2.14
N PHE A 172 8.13 -5.02 -2.89
CA PHE A 172 7.31 -5.64 -3.93
C PHE A 172 8.02 -5.67 -5.29
N GLY A 173 9.20 -5.04 -5.37
CA GLY A 173 10.09 -5.10 -6.52
C GLY A 173 9.99 -3.90 -7.46
N HIS A 174 9.16 -2.90 -7.15
CA HIS A 174 9.02 -1.69 -7.95
C HIS A 174 10.25 -0.80 -7.79
N ILE A 175 10.65 -0.15 -8.88
CA ILE A 175 11.83 0.72 -8.92
C ILE A 175 11.36 2.16 -9.09
N TYR A 176 11.89 3.04 -8.24
CA TYR A 176 11.55 4.45 -8.20
C TYR A 176 12.78 5.31 -8.42
N ARG A 177 12.56 6.43 -9.10
CA ARG A 177 13.48 7.55 -9.14
C ARG A 177 13.02 8.64 -8.17
N PRO A 178 13.85 9.01 -7.17
CA PRO A 178 13.55 10.10 -6.28
C PRO A 178 13.49 11.45 -7.02
N ALA A 179 12.49 12.27 -6.70
CA ALA A 179 12.31 13.62 -7.22
C ALA A 179 11.99 14.57 -6.06
N ARG A 180 12.69 15.71 -5.98
CA ARG A 180 12.36 16.74 -5.00
C ARG A 180 11.06 17.42 -5.39
N TYR A 181 10.14 17.47 -4.45
CA TYR A 181 8.86 18.15 -4.60
C TYR A 181 8.85 19.38 -3.69
N HIS A 182 8.57 20.53 -4.29
CA HIS A 182 8.42 21.79 -3.59
C HIS A 182 6.94 22.17 -3.59
N LYS A 183 6.27 22.00 -2.44
CA LYS A 183 4.88 22.45 -2.26
C LYS A 183 4.74 23.95 -2.51
N HIS A 184 5.78 24.71 -2.16
CA HIS A 184 5.87 26.15 -2.40
C HIS A 184 7.25 26.54 -2.91
N TRP A 185 7.29 27.36 -3.95
CA TRP A 185 8.52 27.81 -4.60
C TRP A 185 9.46 28.61 -3.68
N TYR A 186 8.93 29.20 -2.61
CA TYR A 186 9.67 30.05 -1.66
C TYR A 186 10.27 29.26 -0.48
N LEU A 187 9.96 27.98 -0.33
CA LEU A 187 10.55 27.17 0.74
C LEU A 187 11.97 26.72 0.34
N PRO A 188 12.92 26.65 1.30
CA PRO A 188 14.26 26.13 1.03
C PRO A 188 14.20 24.74 0.38
N ALA A 189 15.14 24.42 -0.50
CA ALA A 189 15.14 23.13 -1.20
C ALA A 189 15.26 21.91 -0.24
N ALA A 190 15.77 22.14 0.97
CA ALA A 190 15.84 21.14 2.05
C ALA A 190 14.51 20.97 2.83
N ALA A 191 13.56 21.89 2.67
CA ALA A 191 12.21 21.83 3.25
C ALA A 191 11.17 21.22 2.29
N GLY A 192 11.61 20.74 1.12
CA GLY A 192 10.77 19.99 0.20
C GLY A 192 10.80 18.49 0.50
N SER A 193 9.68 17.81 0.22
CA SER A 193 9.56 16.36 0.35
C SER A 193 10.17 15.65 -0.86
N ILE A 194 10.56 14.39 -0.69
CA ILE A 194 10.99 13.54 -1.81
C ILE A 194 9.81 12.68 -2.24
N LEU A 195 9.40 12.83 -3.51
CA LEU A 195 8.49 11.90 -4.17
C LEU A 195 9.30 10.79 -4.83
N TYR A 196 8.74 9.59 -4.85
CA TYR A 196 9.35 8.40 -5.44
C TYR A 196 8.54 8.02 -6.67
N VAL A 197 9.02 8.38 -7.85
CA VAL A 197 8.30 8.17 -9.10
C VAL A 197 8.75 6.87 -9.74
N GLU A 198 7.83 5.94 -9.95
CA GLU A 198 8.11 4.65 -10.55
C GLU A 198 8.71 4.85 -11.95
N VAL A 199 9.76 4.08 -12.23
CA VAL A 199 10.40 4.01 -13.54
C VAL A 199 10.20 2.61 -14.08
N PRO A 200 10.07 2.47 -15.42
CA PRO A 200 9.93 1.14 -15.99
C PRO A 200 11.19 0.36 -15.63
N ALA A 201 11.04 -0.89 -15.20
CA ALA A 201 12.20 -1.77 -15.08
C ALA A 201 12.93 -1.74 -16.43
N PRO A 202 14.28 -1.55 -16.45
CA PRO A 202 15.01 -1.64 -17.69
C PRO A 202 14.66 -2.97 -18.33
N PHE A 203 14.21 -2.95 -19.59
CA PHE A 203 13.95 -4.17 -20.34
C PHE A 203 15.23 -5.00 -20.32
N THR A 204 15.28 -6.06 -19.52
CA THR A 204 16.33 -7.06 -19.62
C THR A 204 16.03 -7.82 -20.90
N VAL A 205 16.58 -7.34 -22.02
CA VAL A 205 16.65 -8.12 -23.25
C VAL A 205 17.59 -9.28 -22.94
N HIS A 206 17.01 -10.44 -22.69
CA HIS A 206 17.74 -11.71 -22.61
C HIS A 206 18.14 -12.17 -24.01
#